data_AF-A0A2V9JYR7-F1
#
_entry.id   AF-A0A2V9JYR7-F1
#
_cell.length_a   1.000
_cell.length_b   1.000
_cell.length_c   1.000
_cell.angle_alpha   90.00
_cell.angle_beta   90.00
_cell.angle_gamma   90.00
#
_symmetry.space_group_name_H-M   'P 1'
#
loop_
_entity.id
_entity.type
_entity.pdbx_description
1 polymer ?
#
loop_
_entity_poly.entity_id
_entity_poly.type
_entity_poly.pdbx_seq_one_letter_code
_entity_poly.pdbx_strand_id
1 'polypeptide(L)'
;MSITGHTLTLTWQDFLGNAPTNARSDAFTSTSYGVQTPYTMSVRQGRQSDFRLSTVSVQVKLDRAQMWSRPSARTPELLRHEQGHYDITALLMRDMHTDLTALLQSGRTFPTKQALEQAIADLQQPTVDLDDRLQSTSTADGIYDQQTDHGRNATVQGRWSTALTGARSNPATKLVDCLRNQGIVLR
;
A
#
# COMPACT_ATOMS: atom_id res chain seq x y z
N MET A 1 -4.78 -7.50 -16.47
CA MET A 1 -4.76 -7.31 -15.01
C MET A 1 -3.36 -7.66 -14.56
N SER A 2 -2.67 -6.75 -13.89
CA SER A 2 -1.30 -6.98 -13.43
C SER A 2 -1.01 -6.20 -12.16
N ILE A 3 -0.36 -6.84 -11.21
CA ILE A 3 0.28 -6.18 -10.07
C ILE A 3 1.74 -6.60 -9.97
N THR A 4 2.63 -5.64 -9.77
CA THR A 4 4.09 -5.87 -9.71
C THR A 4 4.73 -5.19 -8.50
N GLY A 5 5.87 -5.72 -8.06
CA GLY A 5 6.66 -5.11 -6.99
C GLY A 5 6.04 -5.15 -5.59
N HIS A 6 5.00 -5.96 -5.37
CA HIS A 6 4.25 -6.09 -4.10
C HIS A 6 4.72 -7.27 -3.22
N THR A 7 5.78 -7.98 -3.63
CA THR A 7 6.30 -9.18 -2.96
C THR A 7 7.78 -9.09 -2.57
N LEU A 8 8.34 -7.88 -2.51
CA LEU A 8 9.73 -7.64 -2.18
C LEU A 8 10.03 -7.97 -0.71
N THR A 9 11.25 -8.42 -0.46
CA THR A 9 11.83 -8.55 0.88
C THR A 9 12.99 -7.57 0.97
N LEU A 10 12.90 -6.65 1.93
CA LEU A 10 13.90 -5.62 2.16
C LEU A 10 15.18 -6.22 2.71
N THR A 11 16.29 -5.64 2.28
CA THR A 11 17.61 -5.86 2.84
C THR A 11 18.25 -4.51 3.12
N TRP A 12 19.31 -4.48 3.91
CA TRP A 12 20.07 -3.24 4.12
C TRP A 12 20.70 -2.66 2.84
N GLN A 13 20.76 -3.43 1.75
CA GLN A 13 21.23 -2.95 0.44
C GLN A 13 20.17 -2.10 -0.29
N ASP A 14 18.89 -2.14 0.14
CA ASP A 14 17.84 -1.30 -0.44
C ASP A 14 17.87 0.15 0.10
N PHE A 15 18.61 0.41 1.19
CA PHE A 15 18.70 1.72 1.85
C PHE A 15 19.92 2.50 1.34
N LEU A 16 19.79 3.08 0.15
CA LEU A 16 20.88 3.76 -0.58
C LEU A 16 20.98 5.26 -0.29
N GLY A 17 19.93 5.83 0.31
CA GLY A 17 19.85 7.23 0.70
C GLY A 17 20.72 7.57 1.91
N ASN A 18 20.99 8.87 2.07
CA ASN A 18 21.71 9.40 3.22
C ASN A 18 20.74 9.78 4.34
N ALA A 19 21.06 9.39 5.57
CA ALA A 19 20.31 9.80 6.74
C ALA A 19 20.39 11.34 6.92
N PRO A 20 19.26 12.05 7.07
CA PRO A 20 19.27 13.46 7.41
C PRO A 20 19.99 13.71 8.74
N THR A 21 20.75 14.80 8.84
CA THR A 21 21.55 15.14 10.04
C THR A 21 20.71 15.12 11.33
N ASN A 22 19.49 15.63 11.26
CA ASN A 22 18.57 15.74 12.40
C ASN A 22 17.42 14.71 12.35
N ALA A 23 17.63 13.58 11.69
CA ALA A 23 16.61 12.55 11.60
C ALA A 23 16.28 12.00 12.99
N ARG A 24 14.97 11.94 13.31
CA ARG A 24 14.43 11.44 14.58
C ARG A 24 14.37 9.91 14.66
N SER A 25 14.50 9.25 13.51
CA SER A 25 14.44 7.79 13.37
C SER A 25 15.82 7.22 13.00
N ASP A 26 15.97 5.92 13.20
CA ASP A 26 17.20 5.18 12.85
C ASP A 26 17.21 4.68 11.40
N ALA A 27 16.04 4.53 10.80
CA ALA A 27 15.86 4.22 9.39
C ALA A 27 14.56 4.87 8.87
N PHE A 28 14.42 4.84 7.54
CA PHE A 28 13.24 5.30 6.84
C PHE A 28 13.03 4.48 5.56
N THR A 29 11.82 3.96 5.41
CA THR A 29 11.37 3.23 4.22
C THR A 29 10.46 4.11 3.39
N SER A 30 10.77 4.25 2.09
CA SER A 30 9.98 4.98 1.11
C SER A 30 9.46 4.01 0.06
N THR A 31 8.14 3.87 0.01
CA THR A 31 7.44 3.05 -0.97
C THR A 31 6.49 3.94 -1.75
N SER A 32 6.53 3.84 -3.08
CA SER A 32 5.62 4.54 -3.98
C SER A 32 4.80 3.53 -4.78
N TYR A 33 3.65 3.97 -5.29
CA TYR A 33 2.82 3.15 -6.15
C TYR A 33 2.20 3.94 -7.31
N GLY A 34 1.89 3.22 -8.39
CA GLY A 34 1.16 3.74 -9.53
C GLY A 34 0.01 2.83 -9.89
N VAL A 35 -1.15 3.41 -10.19
CA VAL A 35 -2.37 2.70 -10.58
C VAL A 35 -2.83 3.19 -11.95
N GLN A 36 -3.09 2.26 -12.86
CA GLN A 36 -3.59 2.55 -14.21
C GLN A 36 -4.91 1.84 -14.44
N THR A 37 -5.93 2.61 -14.79
CA THR A 37 -7.31 2.16 -15.02
C THR A 37 -7.85 2.70 -16.35
N PRO A 38 -7.23 2.38 -17.50
CA PRO A 38 -7.76 2.78 -18.79
C PRO A 38 -9.17 2.21 -18.99
N TYR A 39 -9.95 2.90 -19.83
CA TYR A 39 -11.32 2.52 -20.11
C TYR A 39 -11.61 2.50 -21.61
N THR A 40 -12.71 1.86 -21.98
CA THR A 40 -13.28 1.90 -23.32
C THR A 40 -14.69 2.49 -23.25
N MET A 41 -15.23 2.91 -24.39
CA MET A 41 -16.58 3.45 -24.52
C MET A 41 -17.18 3.13 -25.89
N SER A 42 -18.50 3.16 -25.99
CA SER A 42 -19.24 3.16 -27.25
C SER A 42 -19.40 4.59 -27.77
N VAL A 43 -19.23 4.78 -29.09
CA VAL A 43 -19.54 6.05 -29.77
C VAL A 43 -20.62 5.79 -30.83
N ARG A 44 -21.79 6.42 -30.69
CA ARG A 44 -22.89 6.32 -31.65
C ARG A 44 -23.40 7.71 -32.00
N GLN A 45 -23.38 8.06 -33.29
CA GLN A 45 -23.81 9.37 -33.80
C GLN A 45 -23.18 10.55 -33.03
N GLY A 46 -21.89 10.44 -32.71
CA GLY A 46 -21.15 11.47 -31.95
C GLY A 46 -21.41 11.49 -30.43
N ARG A 47 -22.28 10.62 -29.90
CA ARG A 47 -22.53 10.50 -28.45
C ARG A 47 -21.74 9.34 -27.85
N GLN A 48 -21.08 9.61 -26.72
CA GLN A 48 -20.33 8.62 -25.94
C GLN A 48 -21.24 7.99 -24.88
N SER A 49 -21.11 6.68 -24.68
CA SER A 49 -21.87 5.88 -23.71
C SER A 49 -21.15 4.58 -23.40
N ASP A 50 -21.69 3.76 -22.49
CA ASP A 50 -21.16 2.43 -22.14
C ASP A 50 -19.68 2.44 -21.74
N PHE A 51 -19.27 3.42 -20.93
CA PHE A 51 -17.91 3.50 -20.40
C PHE A 51 -17.65 2.27 -19.53
N ARG A 52 -16.53 1.58 -19.76
CA ARG A 52 -16.13 0.42 -18.96
C ARG A 52 -14.63 0.39 -18.76
N LEU A 53 -14.22 -0.03 -17.58
CA LEU A 53 -12.83 -0.35 -17.27
C LEU A 53 -12.32 -1.41 -18.25
N SER A 54 -11.11 -1.24 -18.79
CA SER A 54 -10.54 -2.16 -19.78
C SER A 54 -9.33 -2.92 -19.26
N THR A 55 -8.50 -2.25 -18.46
CA THR A 55 -7.33 -2.86 -17.83
C THR A 55 -7.19 -2.30 -16.42
N VAL A 56 -6.60 -3.11 -15.55
CA VAL A 56 -6.10 -2.70 -14.23
C VAL A 56 -4.62 -3.07 -14.18
N SER A 57 -3.78 -2.09 -13.88
CA SER A 57 -2.37 -2.30 -13.59
C SER A 57 -1.97 -1.54 -12.34
N VAL A 58 -1.29 -2.23 -11.42
CA VAL A 58 -0.75 -1.66 -10.18
C VAL A 58 0.75 -1.95 -10.11
N GLN A 59 1.55 -0.95 -9.79
CA GLN A 59 2.98 -1.09 -9.62
C GLN A 59 3.39 -0.51 -8.29
N VAL A 60 4.01 -1.31 -7.43
CA VAL A 60 4.63 -0.88 -6.17
C VAL A 60 6.15 -0.80 -6.39
N LYS A 61 6.78 0.26 -5.87
CA LYS A 61 8.21 0.51 -6.01
C LYS A 61 8.82 0.92 -4.68
N LEU A 62 10.08 0.54 -4.50
CA LEU A 62 10.93 1.08 -3.47
C LEU A 62 11.68 2.27 -4.02
N ASP A 63 11.56 3.42 -3.37
CA ASP A 63 12.33 4.60 -3.70
C ASP A 63 13.69 4.53 -2.99
N ARG A 64 14.53 3.57 -3.39
CA ARG A 64 15.79 3.22 -2.70
C ARG A 64 16.72 4.40 -2.42
N ALA A 65 16.71 5.41 -3.29
CA ALA A 65 17.49 6.65 -3.11
C ALA A 65 16.95 7.53 -1.96
N GLN A 66 15.68 7.38 -1.59
CA GLN A 66 15.03 8.04 -0.45
C GLN A 66 15.02 7.17 0.81
N MET A 67 15.21 5.86 0.67
CA MET A 67 15.36 4.94 1.79
C MET A 67 16.73 5.08 2.42
N TRP A 68 16.81 5.32 3.73
CA TRP A 68 18.08 5.47 4.44
C TRP A 68 18.05 4.75 5.78
N SER A 69 19.24 4.39 6.28
CA SER A 69 19.42 3.82 7.62
C SER A 69 20.74 4.29 8.21
N ARG A 70 20.78 4.51 9.53
CA ARG A 70 22.03 4.72 10.27
C ARG A 70 22.79 3.40 10.33
N PRO A 71 24.01 3.29 9.76
CA PRO A 71 24.72 2.02 9.71
C PRO A 71 24.90 1.34 11.08
N SER A 72 25.08 2.14 12.14
CA SER A 72 25.22 1.66 13.53
C SER A 72 23.93 1.12 14.16
N ALA A 73 22.76 1.42 13.59
CA ALA A 73 21.46 0.99 14.10
C ALA A 73 20.88 -0.21 13.35
N ARG A 74 21.60 -0.74 12.35
CA ARG A 74 21.14 -1.85 11.51
C ARG A 74 21.06 -3.15 12.29
N THR A 75 19.86 -3.52 12.70
CA THR A 75 19.55 -4.81 13.36
C THR A 75 18.48 -5.58 12.60
N PRO A 76 18.39 -6.92 12.77
CA PRO A 76 17.29 -7.69 12.20
C PRO A 76 15.90 -7.18 12.63
N GLU A 77 15.77 -6.70 13.87
CA GLU A 77 14.52 -6.18 14.43
C GLU A 77 14.11 -4.88 13.74
N LEU A 78 15.06 -3.96 13.52
CA LEU A 78 14.80 -2.72 12.79
C LEU A 78 14.45 -3.03 11.33
N LEU A 79 15.19 -3.93 10.66
CA LEU A 79 14.86 -4.32 9.29
C LEU A 79 13.45 -4.91 9.17
N ARG A 80 13.01 -5.69 10.16
CA ARG A 80 11.65 -6.23 10.22
C ARG A 80 10.60 -5.12 10.41
N HIS A 81 10.92 -4.09 11.21
CA HIS A 81 10.03 -2.93 11.36
C HIS A 81 9.88 -2.19 10.04
N GLU A 82 11.01 -1.90 9.36
CA GLU A 82 11.05 -1.27 8.04
C GLU A 82 10.35 -2.09 6.95
N GLN A 83 10.51 -3.42 6.97
CA GLN A 83 9.73 -4.32 6.12
C GLN A 83 8.23 -4.13 6.32
N GLY A 84 7.78 -3.86 7.55
CA GLY A 84 6.39 -3.58 7.86
C GLY A 84 5.83 -2.36 7.13
N HIS A 85 6.60 -1.27 7.00
CA HIS A 85 6.19 -0.11 6.21
C HIS A 85 5.94 -0.48 4.75
N TYR A 86 6.89 -1.19 4.13
CA TYR A 86 6.69 -1.66 2.75
C TYR A 86 5.49 -2.60 2.63
N ASP A 87 5.33 -3.53 3.59
CA ASP A 87 4.26 -4.52 3.59
C ASP A 87 2.87 -3.89 3.64
N ILE A 88 2.70 -2.84 4.45
CA ILE A 88 1.44 -2.10 4.54
C ILE A 88 1.04 -1.60 3.16
N THR A 89 1.89 -0.82 2.49
CA THR A 89 1.59 -0.27 1.17
C THR A 89 1.41 -1.38 0.14
N ALA A 90 2.30 -2.38 0.12
CA ALA A 90 2.25 -3.47 -0.85
C ALA A 90 0.95 -4.29 -0.75
N LEU A 91 0.50 -4.61 0.46
CA LEU A 91 -0.71 -5.39 0.70
C LEU A 91 -1.98 -4.57 0.44
N LEU A 92 -2.00 -3.29 0.83
CA LEU A 92 -3.09 -2.38 0.49
C LEU A 92 -3.26 -2.23 -1.02
N MET A 93 -2.16 -2.05 -1.76
CA MET A 93 -2.20 -1.96 -3.22
C MET A 93 -2.66 -3.27 -3.89
N ARG A 94 -2.35 -4.43 -3.29
CA ARG A 94 -2.89 -5.72 -3.72
C ARG A 94 -4.39 -5.84 -3.47
N ASP A 95 -4.87 -5.37 -2.33
CA ASP A 95 -6.30 -5.38 -2.00
C ASP A 95 -7.09 -4.47 -2.96
N MET A 96 -6.59 -3.25 -3.23
CA MET A 96 -7.16 -2.35 -4.24
C MET A 96 -7.15 -2.96 -5.65
N HIS A 97 -6.03 -3.59 -6.05
CA HIS A 97 -5.95 -4.30 -7.33
C HIS A 97 -7.04 -5.38 -7.46
N THR A 98 -7.33 -6.09 -6.37
CA THR A 98 -8.36 -7.13 -6.32
C THR A 98 -9.76 -6.52 -6.52
N ASP A 99 -10.06 -5.42 -5.84
CA ASP A 99 -11.34 -4.73 -5.96
C ASP A 99 -11.56 -4.15 -7.38
N LEU A 100 -10.55 -3.49 -7.94
CA LEU A 100 -10.60 -2.97 -9.31
C LEU A 100 -10.70 -4.09 -10.35
N THR A 101 -10.03 -5.22 -10.10
CA THR A 101 -10.12 -6.41 -10.95
C THR A 101 -11.53 -6.99 -10.95
N ALA A 102 -12.20 -7.03 -9.79
CA ALA A 102 -13.59 -7.47 -9.70
C ALA A 102 -14.52 -6.54 -10.51
N LEU A 103 -14.31 -5.21 -10.44
CA LEU A 103 -15.05 -4.26 -11.28
C LEU A 103 -14.84 -4.53 -12.78
N LEU A 104 -13.59 -4.72 -13.21
CA LEU A 104 -13.26 -5.06 -14.60
C LEU A 104 -13.96 -6.36 -15.05
N GLN A 105 -13.88 -7.42 -14.24
CA GLN A 105 -14.45 -8.74 -14.55
C GLN A 105 -15.97 -8.74 -14.57
N SER A 106 -16.63 -7.85 -13.80
CA SER A 106 -18.09 -7.71 -13.83
C SER A 106 -18.62 -7.26 -15.20
N GLY A 107 -17.76 -6.66 -16.04
CA GLY A 107 -18.17 -6.09 -17.33
C GLY A 107 -19.13 -4.91 -17.21
N ARG A 108 -19.30 -4.34 -16.00
CA ARG A 108 -20.22 -3.23 -15.73
C ARG A 108 -19.90 -2.03 -16.63
N THR A 109 -20.94 -1.49 -17.25
CA THR A 109 -20.87 -0.25 -18.03
C THR A 109 -21.43 0.92 -17.22
N PHE A 110 -20.96 2.12 -17.55
CA PHE A 110 -21.33 3.38 -16.94
C PHE A 110 -21.83 4.35 -18.02
N PRO A 111 -22.88 5.15 -17.73
CA PRO A 111 -23.47 6.02 -18.74
C PRO A 111 -22.54 7.18 -19.14
N THR A 112 -21.64 7.59 -18.25
CA THR A 112 -20.70 8.70 -18.46
C THR A 112 -19.31 8.33 -17.97
N LYS A 113 -18.30 9.02 -18.51
CA LYS A 113 -16.92 8.96 -18.02
C LYS A 113 -16.84 9.23 -16.52
N GLN A 114 -17.49 10.30 -16.06
CA GLN A 114 -17.50 10.70 -14.65
C GLN A 114 -18.08 9.60 -13.74
N ALA A 115 -19.12 8.89 -14.17
CA ALA A 115 -19.69 7.79 -13.38
C ALA A 115 -18.72 6.61 -13.24
N LEU A 116 -17.95 6.31 -14.29
CA LEU A 116 -16.88 5.30 -14.21
C LEU A 116 -15.74 5.78 -13.29
N GLU A 117 -15.29 7.03 -13.44
CA GLU A 117 -14.23 7.61 -12.60
C GLU A 117 -14.63 7.62 -11.13
N GLN A 118 -15.88 7.96 -10.81
CA GLN A 118 -16.40 7.89 -9.44
C GLN A 118 -16.38 6.45 -8.91
N ALA A 119 -16.84 5.46 -9.68
CA ALA A 119 -16.82 4.07 -9.24
C ALA A 119 -15.40 3.52 -9.03
N ILE A 120 -14.42 4.00 -9.81
CA ILE A 120 -13.01 3.68 -9.59
C ILE A 120 -12.52 4.36 -8.29
N ALA A 121 -12.82 5.65 -8.10
CA ALA A 121 -12.44 6.40 -6.91
C ALA A 121 -13.03 5.79 -5.62
N ASP A 122 -14.29 5.34 -5.65
CA ASP A 122 -14.94 4.68 -4.51
C ASP A 122 -14.22 3.40 -4.07
N LEU A 123 -13.50 2.73 -4.98
CA LEU A 123 -12.68 1.56 -4.68
C LEU A 123 -11.24 1.92 -4.27
N GLN A 124 -10.70 3.02 -4.79
CA GLN A 124 -9.33 3.44 -4.52
C GLN A 124 -9.21 4.21 -3.19
N GLN A 125 -10.07 5.19 -2.97
CA GLN A 125 -9.93 6.17 -1.89
C GLN A 125 -9.82 5.54 -0.50
N PRO A 126 -10.64 4.53 -0.12
CA PRO A 126 -10.51 3.92 1.21
C PRO A 126 -9.15 3.26 1.44
N THR A 127 -8.53 2.73 0.39
CA THR A 127 -7.21 2.12 0.47
C THR A 127 -6.12 3.18 0.59
N VAL A 128 -6.21 4.26 -0.19
CA VAL A 128 -5.28 5.39 -0.13
C VAL A 128 -5.33 6.05 1.23
N ASP A 129 -6.53 6.37 1.72
CA ASP A 129 -6.73 6.97 3.04
C ASP A 129 -6.18 6.07 4.16
N LEU A 130 -6.30 4.75 4.03
CA LEU A 130 -5.76 3.83 5.01
C LEU A 130 -4.23 3.78 4.96
N ASP A 131 -3.62 3.74 3.78
CA ASP A 131 -2.16 3.78 3.63
C ASP A 131 -1.60 5.07 4.26
N ASP A 132 -2.17 6.22 3.92
CA ASP A 132 -1.76 7.53 4.46
C ASP A 132 -1.84 7.62 5.98
N ARG A 133 -2.82 6.94 6.60
CA ARG A 133 -2.98 6.92 8.06
C ARG A 133 -2.04 5.94 8.74
N LEU A 134 -1.70 4.84 8.08
CA LEU A 134 -0.81 3.83 8.64
C LEU A 134 0.66 4.22 8.52
N GLN A 135 1.01 4.91 7.43
CA GLN A 135 2.38 5.36 7.15
C GLN A 135 2.74 6.65 7.88
N SER A 136 4.02 6.78 8.20
CA SER A 136 4.58 8.01 8.72
C SER A 136 4.94 8.97 7.60
N THR A 137 4.79 10.27 7.87
CA THR A 137 5.27 11.35 7.00
C THR A 137 6.54 11.96 7.59
N SER A 138 7.13 12.94 6.91
CA SER A 138 8.29 13.66 7.43
C SER A 138 7.98 14.50 8.69
N THR A 139 6.71 14.73 9.01
CA THR A 139 6.28 15.62 10.10
C THR A 139 5.39 14.97 11.16
N ALA A 140 4.85 13.77 10.89
CA ALA A 140 3.95 13.07 11.80
C ALA A 140 4.07 11.55 11.66
N ASP A 141 4.05 10.85 12.78
CA ASP A 141 4.06 9.38 12.84
C ASP A 141 2.70 8.83 12.40
N GLY A 142 2.72 7.78 11.59
CA GLY A 142 1.55 6.99 11.25
C GLY A 142 1.14 6.07 12.40
N ILE A 143 -0.05 5.46 12.28
CA ILE A 143 -0.57 4.53 13.29
C ILE A 143 0.42 3.38 13.56
N TYR A 144 1.12 2.89 12.53
CA TYR A 144 2.06 1.79 12.69
C TYR A 144 3.24 2.16 13.60
N ASP A 145 3.86 3.32 13.38
CA ASP A 145 4.97 3.81 14.20
C ASP A 145 4.53 4.15 15.61
N GLN A 146 3.40 4.85 15.75
CA GLN A 146 2.86 5.22 17.05
C GLN A 146 2.58 3.98 17.92
N GLN A 147 2.00 2.94 17.33
CA GLN A 147 1.62 1.73 18.08
C GLN A 147 2.81 0.83 18.38
N THR A 148 3.74 0.70 17.44
CA THR A 148 4.94 -0.13 17.62
C THR A 148 6.05 0.59 18.37
N ASP A 149 5.89 1.88 18.69
CA ASP A 149 6.96 2.76 19.17
C ASP A 149 8.20 2.69 18.25
N HIS A 150 7.97 2.88 16.94
CA HIS A 150 8.97 2.70 15.88
C HIS A 150 9.69 1.33 15.99
N GLY A 151 8.91 0.27 16.19
CA GLY A 151 9.40 -1.10 16.33
C GLY A 151 9.97 -1.48 17.70
N ARG A 152 10.08 -0.57 18.66
CA ARG A 152 10.64 -0.84 20.00
C ARG A 152 9.68 -1.64 20.90
N ASN A 153 8.37 -1.52 20.69
CA ASN A 153 7.37 -2.33 21.36
C ASN A 153 7.22 -3.69 20.67
N ALA A 154 8.05 -4.65 21.11
CA ALA A 154 8.10 -6.00 20.53
C ALA A 154 6.74 -6.74 20.53
N THR A 155 5.91 -6.51 21.55
CA THR A 155 4.58 -7.16 21.64
C THR A 155 3.65 -6.63 20.56
N VAL A 156 3.58 -5.31 20.39
CA VAL A 156 2.72 -4.69 19.37
C VAL A 156 3.28 -4.96 17.97
N GLN A 157 4.60 -4.87 17.80
CA GLN A 157 5.28 -5.28 16.56
C GLN A 157 4.94 -6.71 16.16
N GLY A 158 4.89 -7.65 17.12
CA GLY A 158 4.51 -9.04 16.86
C GLY A 158 3.07 -9.21 16.34
N ARG A 159 2.11 -8.41 16.86
CA ARG A 159 0.73 -8.39 16.36
C ARG A 159 0.68 -7.88 14.92
N TRP A 160 1.37 -6.79 14.63
CA TRP A 160 1.50 -6.27 13.27
C TRP A 160 2.13 -7.28 12.32
N SER A 161 3.26 -7.89 12.70
CA SER A 161 3.92 -8.92 11.89
C SER A 161 3.02 -10.13 11.62
N THR A 162 2.19 -10.54 12.58
CA THR A 162 1.21 -11.62 12.39
C THR A 162 0.13 -11.22 11.39
N ALA A 163 -0.41 -10.00 11.49
CA ALA A 163 -1.41 -9.50 10.55
C ALA A 163 -0.86 -9.40 9.11
N LEU A 164 0.33 -8.80 8.95
CA LEU A 164 0.99 -8.64 7.65
C LEU A 164 1.31 -10.01 7.02
N THR A 165 1.81 -10.96 7.82
CA THR A 165 2.09 -12.33 7.37
C THR A 165 0.81 -13.07 6.98
N GLY A 166 -0.25 -12.93 7.76
CA GLY A 166 -1.55 -13.53 7.47
C GLY A 166 -2.13 -13.01 6.16
N ALA A 167 -2.09 -11.69 5.96
CA ALA A 167 -2.52 -11.07 4.71
C ALA A 167 -1.66 -11.56 3.53
N ARG A 168 -0.32 -11.56 3.67
CA ARG A 168 0.60 -12.02 2.62
C ARG A 168 0.36 -13.48 2.21
N SER A 169 0.12 -14.36 3.17
CA SER A 169 -0.01 -15.80 2.93
C SER A 169 -1.36 -16.20 2.33
N ASN A 170 -2.39 -15.36 2.51
CA ASN A 170 -3.71 -15.59 1.94
C ASN A 170 -4.18 -14.39 1.11
N PRO A 171 -3.96 -14.39 -0.21
CA PRO A 171 -4.39 -13.31 -1.10
C PRO A 171 -5.90 -13.01 -1.09
N ALA A 172 -6.73 -13.94 -0.62
CA ALA A 172 -8.18 -13.71 -0.49
C ALA A 172 -8.56 -12.89 0.76
N THR A 173 -7.65 -12.74 1.72
CA THR A 173 -7.90 -11.98 2.96
C THR A 173 -7.30 -10.59 2.84
N LYS A 174 -8.12 -9.56 3.08
CA LYS A 174 -7.66 -8.17 3.06
C LYS A 174 -6.83 -7.86 4.30
N LEU A 175 -5.85 -6.96 4.16
CA LEU A 175 -5.00 -6.52 5.27
C LEU A 175 -5.83 -5.97 6.43
N VAL A 176 -6.86 -5.19 6.14
CA VAL A 176 -7.73 -4.59 7.18
C VAL A 176 -8.34 -5.64 8.10
N ASP A 177 -8.71 -6.82 7.57
CA ASP A 177 -9.31 -7.90 8.35
C ASP A 177 -8.24 -8.58 9.21
N CYS A 178 -7.05 -8.81 8.65
CA CYS A 178 -5.91 -9.31 9.41
C CYS A 178 -5.53 -8.39 10.57
N LEU A 179 -5.51 -7.07 10.36
CA LEU A 179 -5.22 -6.08 11.40
C LEU A 179 -6.27 -6.15 12.52
N ARG A 180 -7.56 -6.15 12.17
CA ARG A 180 -8.67 -6.26 13.15
C ARG A 180 -8.60 -7.57 13.94
N ASN A 181 -8.28 -8.68 13.29
CA ASN A 181 -8.13 -9.98 13.94
C ASN A 181 -6.97 -10.01 14.95
N GLN A 182 -5.98 -9.14 14.80
CA GLN A 182 -4.88 -8.96 15.77
C GLN A 182 -5.19 -7.87 16.81
N GLY A 183 -6.42 -7.35 16.85
CA GLY A 183 -6.84 -6.30 17.77
C GLY A 183 -6.21 -4.93 17.50
N ILE A 184 -5.69 -4.72 16.29
CA ILE A 184 -5.08 -3.45 15.89
C ILE A 184 -6.19 -2.43 15.62
N VAL A 185 -6.10 -1.30 16.32
CA VAL A 185 -7.06 -0.21 16.23
C VAL A 185 -6.60 0.75 15.14
N LEU A 186 -7.45 0.97 14.13
CA LEU A 186 -7.16 1.82 12.96
C LEU A 186 -7.89 3.16 13.05
N ARG A 187 -8.07 3.73 14.25
CA ARG A 187 -8.76 5.02 14.48
C ARG A 187 -7.84 5.98 15.21
#